data_AF-A0A2L2Z223-F1
#
_entry.id   AF-A0A2L2Z223-F1
#
_cell.length_a   1.000
_cell.length_b   1.000
_cell.length_c   1.000
_cell.angle_alpha   90.00
_cell.angle_beta   90.00
_cell.angle_gamma   90.00
#
_symmetry.space_group_name_H-M   'P 1'
#
loop_
_entity.id
_entity.type
_entity.pdbx_description
1 polymer ?
#
loop_
_entity_poly.entity_id
_entity_poly.type
_entity_poly.pdbx_seq_one_letter_code
_entity_poly.pdbx_strand_id
1 'polypeptide(L)'
;SQTERNYSAYDRELLAAYAAIKHFRHMLEERNFSLLTDHKPLTFALSQRQVKYSPRQSRQLDFISQFTSDIRHIKGSENIAADVLSRIESISMPSSVDYEGLA
;
A
#
# COMPACT_ATOMS: atom_id res chain seq x y z
N SER A 1 -4.50 -8.21 -10.58
CA SER A 1 -4.56 -8.43 -12.04
C SER A 1 -3.34 -9.22 -12.52
N GLN A 2 -3.46 -10.02 -13.59
CA GLN A 2 -2.33 -10.70 -14.23
C GLN A 2 -1.18 -9.72 -14.58
N THR A 3 -1.51 -8.47 -14.93
CA THR A 3 -0.54 -7.42 -15.27
C THR A 3 0.22 -6.88 -14.06
N GLU A 4 -0.40 -6.84 -12.88
CA GLU A 4 0.23 -6.36 -11.64
C GLU A 4 1.28 -7.35 -11.10
N ARG A 5 1.17 -8.63 -11.47
CA ARG A 5 2.17 -9.66 -11.10
C ARG A 5 3.54 -9.41 -11.73
N ASN A 6 3.60 -8.69 -12.85
CA ASN A 6 4.84 -8.36 -13.56
C ASN A 6 5.46 -7.03 -13.09
N TYR A 7 4.90 -6.40 -12.06
CA TYR A 7 5.39 -5.10 -11.59
C TYR A 7 6.73 -5.25 -10.87
N SER A 8 7.61 -4.27 -11.10
CA SER A 8 8.83 -4.12 -10.30
C SER A 8 8.47 -3.99 -8.81
N ALA A 9 9.44 -4.23 -7.92
CA ALA A 9 9.24 -4.01 -6.49
C ALA A 9 8.72 -2.57 -6.23
N TYR A 10 9.37 -1.58 -6.84
CA TYR A 10 8.94 -0.18 -6.74
C TYR A 10 7.50 0.04 -7.19
N ASP A 11 7.10 -0.54 -8.33
CA ASP A 11 5.75 -0.41 -8.85
C ASP A 11 4.68 -1.03 -7.96
N ARG A 12 4.99 -2.16 -7.31
CA ARG A 12 4.07 -2.82 -6.36
C ARG A 12 3.92 -1.99 -5.10
N GLU A 13 5.01 -1.48 -4.56
CA GLU A 13 5.02 -0.63 -3.35
C GLU A 13 4.30 0.70 -3.58
N LEU A 14 4.56 1.36 -4.72
CA LEU A 14 3.85 2.57 -5.10
C LEU A 14 2.35 2.31 -5.31
N LEU A 15 1.99 1.20 -5.94
CA LEU A 15 0.59 0.82 -6.11
C LEU A 15 -0.08 0.56 -4.76
N ALA A 16 0.58 -0.13 -3.84
CA ALA A 16 0.04 -0.42 -2.51
C ALA A 16 -0.23 0.89 -1.74
N ALA A 17 0.72 1.83 -1.74
CA ALA A 17 0.55 3.15 -1.14
C ALA A 17 -0.63 3.93 -1.75
N TYR A 18 -0.67 3.99 -3.09
CA TYR A 18 -1.77 4.63 -3.83
C TYR A 18 -3.13 4.01 -3.51
N ALA A 19 -3.21 2.68 -3.49
CA ALA A 19 -4.44 1.94 -3.23
C ALA A 19 -4.92 2.15 -1.78
N ALA A 20 -4.02 2.13 -0.80
CA ALA A 20 -4.34 2.38 0.59
C ALA A 20 -4.91 3.79 0.80
N ILE A 21 -4.24 4.83 0.28
CA ILE A 21 -4.71 6.22 0.40
C ILE A 21 -6.05 6.40 -0.32
N LYS A 22 -6.21 5.78 -1.50
CA LYS A 22 -7.47 5.82 -2.23
C LYS A 22 -8.61 5.15 -1.47
N HIS A 23 -8.35 4.01 -0.82
CA HIS A 23 -9.34 3.28 -0.04
C HIS A 23 -9.77 4.06 1.22
N PHE A 24 -8.81 4.60 1.96
CA PHE A 24 -9.05 5.37 3.19
C PHE A 24 -9.26 6.86 2.95
N ARG A 25 -9.51 7.29 1.70
CA ARG A 25 -9.59 8.70 1.29
C ARG A 25 -10.41 9.55 2.26
N HIS A 26 -11.64 9.13 2.56
CA HIS A 26 -12.55 9.88 3.43
C HIS A 26 -12.08 9.98 4.89
N MET A 27 -11.23 9.06 5.35
CA MET A 27 -10.64 9.12 6.70
C MET A 27 -9.38 9.99 6.74
N LEU A 28 -8.69 10.11 5.60
CA LEU A 28 -7.42 10.82 5.47
C LEU A 28 -7.60 12.29 5.02
N GLU A 29 -8.71 12.62 4.39
CA GLU A 29 -9.04 14.00 4.00
C GLU A 29 -8.95 14.92 5.22
N GLU A 30 -8.23 16.05 5.06
CA GLU A 30 -8.01 17.07 6.10
C GLU A 30 -7.32 16.55 7.38
N ARG A 31 -6.57 15.44 7.29
CA ARG A 31 -5.78 14.90 8.40
C ARG A 31 -4.31 14.88 8.05
N ASN A 32 -3.48 15.26 9.01
CA ASN A 32 -2.03 15.07 8.92
C ASN A 32 -1.71 13.62 9.26
N PHE A 33 -1.06 12.91 8.33
CA PHE A 33 -0.58 11.55 8.55
C PHE A 33 0.75 11.30 7.83
N SER A 34 1.48 10.31 8.32
CA SER A 34 2.70 9.81 7.68
C SER A 34 2.40 8.48 7.00
N LEU A 35 2.90 8.30 5.78
CA LEU A 35 2.90 7.01 5.11
C LEU A 35 4.16 6.23 5.52
N LEU A 36 3.99 5.15 6.27
CA LEU A 36 5.09 4.26 6.66
C LEU A 36 5.27 3.15 5.63
N THR A 37 6.51 2.89 5.22
CA THR A 37 6.85 1.84 4.26
C THR A 37 8.22 1.26 4.61
N ASP A 38 8.44 -0.03 4.38
CA ASP A 38 9.76 -0.65 4.43
C ASP A 38 10.51 -0.55 3.09
N HIS A 39 9.91 0.07 2.08
CA HIS A 39 10.52 0.29 0.78
C HIS A 39 11.23 1.66 0.71
N LYS A 40 12.51 1.66 1.09
CA LYS A 40 13.36 2.87 1.16
C LYS A 40 13.36 3.77 -0.10
N PRO A 41 13.32 3.25 -1.34
CA PRO A 41 13.24 4.12 -2.52
C PRO A 41 11.98 5.01 -2.54
N LEU A 42 10.88 4.58 -1.93
CA LEU A 42 9.61 5.30 -1.95
C LEU A 42 9.64 6.56 -1.06
N THR A 43 10.51 6.63 -0.05
CA THR A 43 10.63 7.81 0.83
C THR A 43 11.11 9.06 0.11
N PHE A 44 11.78 8.90 -1.03
CA PHE A 44 12.28 9.99 -1.84
C PHE A 44 11.43 10.22 -3.09
N ALA A 45 10.32 9.50 -3.26
CA ALA A 45 9.58 9.49 -4.51
C ALA A 45 8.97 10.86 -4.86
N LEU A 46 8.57 11.63 -3.85
CA LEU A 46 7.97 12.96 -4.04
C LEU A 46 9.01 14.09 -4.19
N SER A 47 10.27 13.85 -3.82
CA SER A 47 11.35 14.84 -3.94
C SER A 47 12.23 14.63 -5.17
N GLN A 48 12.11 13.49 -5.86
CA GLN A 48 12.84 13.19 -7.09
C GLN A 48 12.24 13.93 -8.30
N ARG A 49 13.08 14.29 -9.27
CA ARG A 49 12.64 14.89 -10.54
C ARG A 49 11.71 13.93 -11.30
N GLN A 50 10.51 14.41 -11.66
CA GLN A 50 9.47 13.66 -12.37
C GLN A 50 9.91 13.05 -13.72
N VAL A 51 11.03 13.50 -14.31
CA VAL A 51 11.57 13.02 -15.59
C VAL A 51 11.91 11.52 -15.58
N LYS A 52 12.04 10.89 -14.40
CA LYS A 52 12.38 9.46 -14.26
C LYS A 52 11.19 8.52 -14.15
N TYR A 53 9.97 9.02 -14.02
CA TYR A 53 8.79 8.19 -13.75
C TYR A 53 7.98 7.90 -15.01
N SER A 54 7.45 6.68 -15.09
CA SER A 54 6.46 6.35 -16.12
C SER A 54 5.18 7.17 -15.91
N PRO A 55 4.36 7.41 -16.95
CA PRO A 55 3.10 8.15 -16.81
C PRO A 55 2.15 7.57 -15.74
N ARG A 56 2.23 6.27 -15.47
CA ARG A 56 1.45 5.64 -14.38
C ARG A 56 1.98 6.02 -13.01
N GLN A 57 3.29 5.92 -12.81
CA GLN A 57 3.95 6.27 -11.56
C GLN A 57 3.72 7.75 -11.23
N SER A 58 3.85 8.64 -12.22
CA SER A 58 3.58 10.08 -12.01
C SER A 58 2.15 10.33 -11.52
N ARG A 59 1.13 9.73 -12.15
CA ARG A 59 -0.27 9.88 -11.70
C ARG A 59 -0.51 9.36 -10.29
N GLN A 60 0.15 8.25 -9.91
CA GLN A 60 0.04 7.71 -8.56
C GLN A 60 0.71 8.63 -7.54
N LEU A 61 1.90 9.14 -7.83
CA LEU A 61 2.61 10.08 -6.97
C LEU A 61 1.89 11.42 -6.84
N ASP A 62 1.34 11.95 -7.94
CA ASP A 62 0.54 13.18 -7.94
C ASP A 62 -0.76 13.02 -7.13
N PHE A 63 -1.33 11.83 -7.08
CA PHE A 63 -2.46 11.55 -6.20
C PHE A 63 -2.02 11.49 -4.74
N ILE A 64 -0.95 10.77 -4.42
CA ILE A 64 -0.43 10.64 -3.05
C ILE A 64 -0.06 12.02 -2.47
N SER A 65 0.57 12.88 -3.28
CA SER A 65 1.03 14.22 -2.85
C SER A 65 -0.10 15.18 -2.46
N GLN A 66 -1.34 14.93 -2.92
CA GLN A 66 -2.52 15.69 -2.50
C GLN A 66 -2.92 15.39 -1.06
N PHE A 67 -2.49 14.26 -0.50
CA PHE A 67 -2.84 13.83 0.86
C PHE A 67 -1.67 13.99 1.84
N THR A 68 -0.46 13.60 1.43
CA THR A 68 0.73 13.72 2.28
C THR A 68 2.00 13.78 1.46
N SER A 69 3.00 14.51 1.99
CA SER A 69 4.38 14.47 1.53
C SER A 69 5.31 13.74 2.51
N ASP A 70 4.79 13.29 3.65
CA ASP A 70 5.54 12.66 4.73
C ASP A 70 5.55 11.15 4.57
N ILE A 71 6.51 10.65 3.79
CA ILE A 71 6.75 9.22 3.56
C ILE A 71 7.99 8.78 4.32
N ARG A 72 7.85 7.89 5.29
CA ARG A 72 8.93 7.47 6.19
C ARG A 72 9.25 6.00 6.05
N HIS A 73 10.54 5.69 6.10
CA HIS A 73 11.00 4.32 6.11
C HIS A 73 10.90 3.72 7.52
N ILE A 74 10.32 2.53 7.62
CA ILE A 74 10.39 1.67 8.81
C ILE A 74 11.08 0.35 8.45
N LYS A 75 11.66 -0.36 9.42
CA LYS A 75 12.25 -1.67 9.14
C LYS A 75 11.13 -2.66 8.81
N GLY A 76 11.35 -3.56 7.85
CA GLY A 76 10.39 -4.62 7.53
C GLY A 76 10.02 -5.48 8.75
N SER A 77 10.95 -5.70 9.67
CA SER A 77 10.70 -6.39 10.95
C SER A 77 9.73 -5.66 11.88
N GLU A 78 9.50 -4.37 11.67
CA GLU A 78 8.54 -3.53 12.39
C GLU A 78 7.24 -3.34 11.58
N ASN A 79 7.24 -3.69 10.28
CA ASN A 79 6.11 -3.57 9.37
C ASN A 79 5.26 -4.86 9.29
N ILE A 80 5.22 -5.65 10.37
CA ILE A 80 4.66 -7.01 10.38
C ILE A 80 3.19 -7.02 9.93
N ALA A 81 2.37 -6.08 10.41
CA ALA A 81 0.96 -6.04 10.07
C ALA A 81 0.73 -5.85 8.56
N ALA A 82 1.46 -4.92 7.93
CA ALA A 82 1.33 -4.68 6.49
C ALA A 82 1.88 -5.86 5.68
N ASP A 83 3.02 -6.43 6.09
CA ASP A 83 3.61 -7.60 5.42
C ASP A 83 2.65 -8.80 5.47
N VAL A 84 2.08 -9.11 6.64
CA VAL A 84 1.09 -10.20 6.78
C VAL A 84 -0.13 -9.95 5.91
N LEU A 85 -0.72 -8.75 5.97
CA LEU A 85 -1.93 -8.44 5.19
C LEU A 85 -1.66 -8.42 3.68
N SER A 86 -0.48 -8.00 3.23
CA SER A 86 -0.12 -7.97 1.82
C SER A 86 0.05 -9.36 1.19
N ARG A 87 0.30 -10.39 2.02
CA ARG A 87 0.50 -11.79 1.58
C ARG A 87 -0.80 -12.59 1.49
N ILE A 88 -1.91 -12.06 2.01
CA ILE A 88 -3.20 -12.75 1.99
C ILE A 88 -3.83 -12.58 0.61
N GLU A 89 -3.83 -13.63 -0.22
CA GLU A 89 -4.49 -13.62 -1.53
C GLU A 89 -6.02 -13.79 -1.41
N SER A 90 -6.48 -14.54 -0.41
CA SER A 90 -7.91 -14.70 -0.10
C SER A 90 -8.10 -15.07 1.38
N ILE A 91 -9.12 -14.48 2.01
CA ILE A 91 -9.57 -14.89 3.34
C ILE A 91 -10.66 -15.94 3.11
N SER A 92 -10.35 -17.20 3.38
CA SER A 92 -11.37 -18.25 3.41
C SER A 92 -12.11 -18.15 4.74
N MET A 93 -13.40 -17.83 4.70
CA MET A 93 -14.25 -18.01 5.86
C MET A 93 -14.48 -19.51 6.06
N PRO A 94 -14.25 -20.08 7.26
CA PRO A 94 -14.67 -21.45 7.51
C PRO A 94 -16.17 -21.54 7.27
N SER A 95 -16.58 -22.47 6.41
CA SER A 95 -17.99 -22.80 6.19
C SER A 95 -18.65 -23.20 7.51
N SER A 96 -19.96 -22.91 7.61
CA SER A 96 -20.89 -23.15 8.73
C SER A 96 -20.34 -23.98 9.89
N VAL A 97 -20.33 -23.38 11.07
CA VAL A 97 -20.10 -24.05 12.36
C VAL A 97 -20.90 -25.35 12.41
N ASP A 98 -20.22 -26.48 12.59
CA ASP A 98 -20.84 -27.78 12.76
C ASP A 98 -21.46 -27.87 14.14
N TYR A 99 -22.77 -27.56 14.21
CA TYR A 99 -23.53 -27.62 15.44
C TYR A 99 -23.81 -29.06 15.90
N GLU A 100 -23.62 -30.09 15.05
CA GLU A 100 -23.86 -31.48 15.43
C GLU A 100 -22.73 -32.05 16.32
N GLY A 101 -21.50 -31.53 16.18
CA GLY A 101 -20.37 -31.92 17.04
C GLY A 101 -20.37 -31.30 18.44
N LEU A 102 -21.36 -30.44 18.75
CA LEU A 102 -21.51 -29.76 20.04
C LEU A 102 -22.62 -30.36 20.92
N ALA A 103 -23.36 -31.34 20.43
CA ALA A 103 -24.38 -32.10 21.16
C ALA A 103 -23.77 -33.35 21.83
#